data_AF-A0A9E8SCT5-F1
#
_entry.id   AF-A0A9E8SCT5-F1
#
_cell.length_a   1.000
_cell.length_b   1.000
_cell.length_c   1.000
_cell.angle_alpha   90.00
_cell.angle_beta   90.00
_cell.angle_gamma   90.00
#
_symmetry.space_group_name_H-M   'P 1'
#
loop_
_entity.id
_entity.type
_entity.pdbx_description
1 polymer ?
#
loop_
_entity_poly.entity_id
_entity_poly.type
_entity_poly.pdbx_seq_one_letter_code
_entity_poly.pdbx_strand_id
1 'polypeptide(L)'
;MEKEPIWSEIIDKKTRVYTGHKVIVTTTNAKGGIENDKSGANFNYDIPCRTLFEGLNLKYSSKDGDFNNECDEVIVTNINPKGTLVKKSNLMKYLNENNLSIIWTVYGQKIAKSEDRFYHFGVPSGVFYFEKNKLTGKINMYNRDD
;
A
#
# COMPACT_ATOMS: atom_id res chain seq x y z
N MET A 1 -10.68 -13.33 -13.90
CA MET A 1 -11.28 -12.97 -12.60
C MET A 1 -10.12 -12.65 -11.65
N GLU A 2 -9.73 -11.38 -11.56
CA GLU A 2 -8.77 -10.96 -10.53
C GLU A 2 -9.47 -11.11 -9.17
N LYS A 3 -8.83 -11.83 -8.25
CA LYS A 3 -9.40 -12.10 -6.92
C LYS A 3 -9.51 -10.77 -6.19
N GLU A 4 -10.73 -10.42 -5.77
CA GLU A 4 -10.94 -9.26 -4.91
C GLU A 4 -10.05 -9.37 -3.65
N PRO A 5 -9.47 -8.26 -3.17
CA PRO A 5 -8.71 -8.27 -1.92
C PRO A 5 -9.64 -8.63 -0.76
N ILE A 6 -9.41 -9.80 -0.18
CA ILE A 6 -10.16 -10.33 0.96
C ILE A 6 -9.32 -10.14 2.23
N TRP A 7 -9.97 -9.71 3.31
CA TRP A 7 -9.36 -9.70 4.64
C TRP A 7 -8.76 -11.07 4.96
N SER A 8 -7.45 -11.08 5.18
CA SER A 8 -6.66 -12.28 5.46
C SER A 8 -6.25 -12.28 6.91
N GLU A 9 -6.41 -13.41 7.59
CA GLU A 9 -5.99 -13.55 8.98
C GLU A 9 -4.47 -13.74 9.05
N ILE A 10 -3.82 -13.05 10.00
CA ILE A 10 -2.39 -13.18 10.22
C ILE A 10 -2.12 -14.50 10.93
N ILE A 11 -1.18 -15.27 10.38
CA ILE A 11 -0.71 -16.52 10.96
C ILE A 11 0.71 -16.30 11.46
N ASP A 12 0.96 -16.64 12.72
CA ASP A 12 2.31 -16.67 13.25
C ASP A 12 3.09 -17.79 12.55
N LYS A 13 4.15 -17.43 11.81
CA LYS A 13 4.90 -18.39 10.99
C LYS A 13 5.60 -19.48 11.79
N LYS A 14 5.97 -19.20 13.05
CA LYS A 14 6.74 -20.11 13.90
C LYS A 14 5.84 -21.16 14.54
N THR A 15 4.70 -20.73 15.07
CA THR A 15 3.75 -21.56 15.81
C THR A 15 2.62 -22.10 14.94
N ARG A 16 2.39 -21.53 13.75
CA ARG A 16 1.26 -21.82 12.85
C ARG A 16 -0.11 -21.52 13.46
N VAL A 17 -0.16 -20.68 14.49
CA VAL A 17 -1.41 -20.26 15.15
C VAL A 17 -1.91 -18.94 14.56
N TYR A 18 -3.23 -18.82 14.44
CA TYR A 18 -3.90 -17.57 14.07
C TYR A 18 -3.78 -16.54 15.18
N THR A 19 -3.39 -15.31 14.83
CA THR A 19 -3.23 -14.25 15.83
C THR A 19 -4.55 -13.56 16.20
N GLY A 20 -5.65 -13.87 15.49
CA GLY A 20 -6.92 -13.18 15.60
C GLY A 20 -6.92 -11.78 14.95
N HIS A 21 -5.84 -11.39 14.26
CA HIS A 21 -5.75 -10.11 13.55
C HIS A 21 -5.93 -10.34 12.05
N LYS A 22 -6.56 -9.36 11.38
CA LYS A 22 -6.80 -9.42 9.94
C LYS A 22 -6.10 -8.26 9.23
N VAL A 23 -5.64 -8.51 8.01
CA VAL A 23 -5.00 -7.53 7.12
C VAL A 23 -5.63 -7.59 5.75
N ILE A 24 -5.62 -6.47 5.04
CA ILE A 24 -6.07 -6.38 3.65
C ILE A 24 -5.07 -5.52 2.87
N VAL A 25 -4.82 -5.88 1.61
CA VAL A 25 -4.05 -5.02 0.71
C VAL A 25 -4.91 -3.82 0.32
N THR A 26 -4.37 -2.61 0.45
CA THR A 26 -5.12 -1.35 0.27
C THR A 26 -5.37 -1.00 -1.18
N THR A 27 -4.75 -1.70 -2.13
CA THR A 27 -4.93 -1.48 -3.56
C THR A 27 -5.36 -2.77 -4.27
N THR A 28 -6.03 -2.60 -5.41
CA THR A 28 -6.28 -3.64 -6.41
C THR A 28 -5.93 -3.09 -7.79
N ASN A 29 -5.79 -3.96 -8.78
CA ASN A 29 -5.53 -3.52 -10.14
C ASN A 29 -6.84 -3.22 -10.89
N ALA A 30 -6.81 -2.21 -11.75
CA ALA A 30 -7.84 -1.89 -12.72
C ALA A 30 -7.22 -1.78 -14.12
N LYS A 31 -8.06 -2.01 -15.14
CA LYS A 31 -7.71 -1.84 -16.55
C LYS A 31 -8.30 -0.54 -17.06
N GLY A 32 -7.44 0.37 -17.51
CA GLY A 32 -7.81 1.56 -18.25
C GLY A 32 -7.77 1.31 -19.75
N GLY A 33 -8.71 1.92 -20.46
CA GLY A 33 -8.67 2.05 -21.91
C GLY A 33 -8.30 3.49 -22.28
N ILE A 34 -7.65 3.67 -23.43
CA ILE A 34 -7.47 5.01 -23.99
C ILE A 34 -8.77 5.38 -24.73
N GLU A 35 -9.44 6.45 -24.30
CA GLU A 35 -10.61 6.97 -25.01
C GLU A 35 -10.26 7.22 -26.50
N ASN A 36 -11.02 6.60 -27.40
CA ASN A 36 -10.85 6.60 -28.87
C ASN A 36 -9.71 5.74 -29.45
N ASP A 37 -9.00 4.95 -28.65
CA ASP A 37 -8.03 4.00 -29.21
C ASP A 37 -8.72 2.75 -29.79
N LYS A 38 -8.53 2.53 -31.10
CA LYS A 38 -9.02 1.34 -31.81
C LYS A 38 -8.02 0.18 -31.80
N SER A 39 -6.81 0.39 -31.27
CA SER A 39 -5.76 -0.63 -31.22
C SER A 39 -5.96 -1.67 -30.10
N GLY A 40 -6.84 -1.38 -29.14
CA GLY A 40 -7.08 -2.22 -27.97
C GLY A 40 -6.01 -2.09 -26.89
N ALA A 41 -5.24 -0.99 -26.90
CA ALA A 41 -4.22 -0.75 -25.88
C ALA A 41 -4.91 -0.52 -24.52
N ASN A 42 -4.66 -1.44 -23.60
CA ASN A 42 -5.06 -1.33 -22.21
C ASN A 42 -3.82 -1.11 -21.35
N PHE A 43 -3.96 -0.30 -20.31
CA PHE A 43 -2.94 -0.17 -19.28
C PHE A 43 -3.53 -0.55 -17.93
N ASN A 44 -2.71 -1.23 -17.13
CA ASN A 44 -3.07 -1.62 -15.78
C ASN A 44 -2.62 -0.53 -14.81
N TYR A 45 -3.49 -0.14 -13.89
CA TYR A 45 -3.15 0.80 -12.82
C TYR A 45 -3.78 0.39 -11.49
N ASP A 46 -3.15 0.79 -10.40
CA ASP A 46 -3.62 0.53 -9.06
C ASP A 46 -4.75 1.50 -8.69
N ILE A 47 -5.77 0.96 -8.05
CA ILE A 47 -6.90 1.71 -7.49
C ILE A 47 -7.08 1.28 -6.03
N PRO A 48 -7.79 2.07 -5.20
CA PRO A 48 -8.17 1.62 -3.85
C PRO A 48 -8.89 0.28 -3.91
N CYS A 49 -8.57 -0.61 -2.97
CA CYS A 49 -9.35 -1.83 -2.80
C CYS A 49 -10.81 -1.48 -2.46
N ARG A 50 -11.72 -2.42 -2.71
CA ARG A 50 -13.15 -2.22 -2.48
C ARG A 50 -13.48 -1.69 -1.07
N THR A 51 -12.83 -2.24 -0.05
CA THR A 51 -13.01 -1.79 1.35
C THR A 51 -12.66 -0.31 1.53
N LEU A 52 -11.59 0.18 0.92
CA LEU A 52 -11.24 1.60 0.96
C LEU A 52 -12.12 2.44 0.05
N PHE A 53 -12.49 1.93 -1.12
CA PHE A 53 -13.37 2.62 -2.06
C PHE A 53 -14.74 2.91 -1.43
N GLU A 54 -15.39 1.88 -0.88
CA GLU A 54 -16.67 2.01 -0.18
C GLU A 54 -16.49 2.79 1.12
N GLY A 55 -15.46 2.50 1.90
CA GLY A 55 -15.20 3.13 3.18
C GLY A 55 -14.92 4.64 3.11
N LEU A 56 -14.32 5.11 2.02
CA LEU A 56 -14.07 6.53 1.76
C LEU A 56 -15.22 7.20 0.98
N ASN A 57 -16.30 6.47 0.66
CA ASN A 57 -17.42 6.93 -0.16
C ASN A 57 -16.97 7.49 -1.52
N LEU A 58 -16.06 6.75 -2.18
CA LEU A 58 -15.49 7.17 -3.46
C LEU A 58 -16.48 6.96 -4.61
N LYS A 59 -16.38 7.85 -5.60
CA LYS A 59 -17.07 7.77 -6.89
C LYS A 59 -16.04 7.92 -8.00
N TYR A 60 -16.32 7.31 -9.15
CA TYR A 60 -15.47 7.47 -10.33
C TYR A 60 -15.45 8.93 -10.76
N SER A 61 -14.25 9.45 -11.04
CA SER A 61 -14.02 10.76 -11.65
C SER A 61 -14.24 10.70 -13.17
N SER A 62 -14.31 11.88 -13.80
CA SER A 62 -14.19 12.01 -15.26
C SER A 62 -12.79 11.66 -15.77
N LYS A 63 -11.78 11.66 -14.90
CA LYS A 63 -10.39 11.31 -15.23
C LYS A 63 -10.02 9.96 -14.65
N ASP A 64 -9.57 9.06 -15.51
CA ASP A 64 -9.08 7.74 -15.11
C ASP A 64 -8.00 7.81 -14.03
N GLY A 65 -8.15 6.97 -13.01
CA GLY A 65 -7.27 6.93 -11.84
C GLY A 65 -7.53 7.99 -10.78
N ASP A 66 -8.46 8.95 -11.01
CA ASP A 66 -8.96 9.86 -9.99
C ASP A 66 -10.29 9.35 -9.41
N PHE A 67 -10.50 9.60 -8.12
CA PHE A 67 -11.77 9.28 -7.45
C PHE A 67 -12.20 10.41 -6.54
N ASN A 68 -13.48 10.76 -6.65
CA ASN A 68 -14.07 11.90 -5.96
C ASN A 68 -14.92 11.43 -4.77
N ASN A 69 -15.16 12.33 -3.82
CA ASN A 69 -16.24 12.16 -2.85
C ASN A 69 -17.57 12.66 -3.42
N GLU A 70 -18.60 12.71 -2.59
CA GLU A 70 -19.94 13.19 -2.98
C GLU A 70 -20.01 14.68 -3.31
N CYS A 71 -19.01 15.46 -2.90
CA CYS A 71 -18.90 16.89 -3.17
C CYS A 71 -18.01 17.19 -4.39
N ASP A 72 -17.72 16.18 -5.23
CA ASP A 72 -16.83 16.26 -6.39
C ASP A 72 -15.37 16.66 -6.06
N GLU A 73 -14.95 16.50 -4.80
CA GLU A 73 -13.57 16.72 -4.39
C GLU A 73 -12.75 15.46 -4.66
N VAL A 74 -11.60 15.61 -5.32
CA VAL A 74 -10.65 14.51 -5.58
C VAL A 74 -10.03 14.03 -4.26
N ILE A 75 -10.35 12.80 -3.88
CA ILE A 75 -9.82 12.14 -2.66
C ILE A 75 -8.68 11.20 -2.99
N VAL A 76 -8.73 10.56 -4.15
CA VAL A 76 -7.69 9.64 -4.62
C VAL A 76 -7.24 10.07 -6.01
N THR A 77 -5.94 10.00 -6.24
CA THR A 77 -5.34 10.24 -7.56
C THR A 77 -4.15 9.31 -7.77
N ASN A 78 -3.84 9.01 -9.02
CA ASN A 78 -2.66 8.23 -9.40
C ASN A 78 -1.59 9.16 -9.99
N ILE A 79 -0.42 9.23 -9.36
CA ILE A 79 0.75 9.95 -9.93
C ILE A 79 1.46 9.14 -11.02
N ASN A 80 1.29 7.82 -11.00
CA ASN A 80 1.73 6.86 -12.01
C ASN A 80 0.89 5.56 -11.84
N PRO A 81 1.00 4.56 -12.74
CA PRO A 81 0.18 3.35 -12.66
C PRO A 81 0.25 2.57 -11.34
N LYS A 82 1.28 2.74 -10.51
CA LYS A 82 1.41 2.11 -9.18
C LYS A 82 1.49 3.13 -8.04
N GLY A 83 1.11 4.37 -8.33
CA GLY A 83 1.30 5.53 -7.47
C GLY A 83 -0.01 6.08 -6.93
N THR A 84 -0.88 5.22 -6.40
CA THR A 84 -2.16 5.64 -5.80
C THR A 84 -1.91 6.46 -4.54
N LEU A 85 -2.37 7.70 -4.54
CA LEU A 85 -2.32 8.62 -3.42
C LEU A 85 -3.72 8.86 -2.89
N VAL A 86 -3.88 8.80 -1.57
CA VAL A 86 -5.13 9.11 -0.87
C VAL A 86 -4.93 10.36 -0.03
N LYS A 87 -5.91 11.27 -0.04
CA LYS A 87 -5.87 12.46 0.80
C LYS A 87 -5.80 12.08 2.27
N LYS A 88 -4.73 12.52 2.95
CA LYS A 88 -4.39 12.11 4.33
C LYS A 88 -5.54 12.32 5.32
N SER A 89 -6.23 13.47 5.27
CA SER A 89 -7.33 13.78 6.17
C SER A 89 -8.45 12.73 6.10
N ASN A 90 -8.83 12.35 4.88
CA ASN A 90 -9.92 11.41 4.63
C ASN A 90 -9.53 10.00 5.04
N LEU A 91 -8.31 9.58 4.70
CA LEU A 91 -7.78 8.28 5.12
C LEU A 91 -7.70 8.17 6.65
N MET A 92 -7.13 9.17 7.33
CA MET A 92 -7.01 9.15 8.79
C MET A 92 -8.38 9.15 9.48
N LYS A 93 -9.35 9.92 8.95
CA LYS A 93 -10.73 9.91 9.46
C LYS A 93 -11.34 8.51 9.36
N TYR A 94 -11.30 7.91 8.16
CA TYR A 94 -11.81 6.55 7.92
C TYR A 94 -11.17 5.51 8.85
N LEU A 95 -9.83 5.53 8.97
CA LEU A 95 -9.12 4.59 9.83
C LEU A 95 -9.54 4.72 11.30
N ASN A 96 -9.65 5.95 11.81
CA ASN A 96 -10.05 6.20 13.19
C ASN A 96 -11.50 5.77 13.47
N GLU A 97 -12.44 6.12 12.57
CA GLU A 97 -13.86 5.79 12.71
C GLU A 97 -14.14 4.28 12.67
N ASN A 98 -13.26 3.51 12.02
CA ASN A 98 -13.39 2.06 11.86
C ASN A 98 -12.43 1.25 12.74
N ASN A 99 -11.70 1.90 13.67
CA ASN A 99 -10.69 1.25 14.52
C ASN A 99 -9.65 0.43 13.71
N LEU A 100 -9.17 1.01 12.60
CA LEU A 100 -8.20 0.40 11.70
C LEU A 100 -6.83 1.07 11.85
N SER A 101 -5.79 0.30 11.56
CA SER A 101 -4.41 0.78 11.45
C SER A 101 -3.89 0.59 10.04
N ILE A 102 -3.00 1.47 9.59
CA ILE A 102 -2.30 1.35 8.31
C ILE A 102 -0.86 0.87 8.53
N ILE A 103 -0.43 -0.07 7.71
CA ILE A 103 0.94 -0.61 7.72
C ILE A 103 1.60 -0.21 6.41
N TRP A 104 2.77 0.41 6.51
CA TRP A 104 3.59 0.76 5.35
C TRP A 104 4.77 -0.19 5.26
N THR A 105 4.94 -0.84 4.11
CA THR A 105 6.15 -1.62 3.81
C THR A 105 7.17 -0.72 3.13
N VAL A 106 8.23 -0.36 3.84
CA VAL A 106 9.36 0.39 3.27
C VAL A 106 10.47 -0.58 2.95
N TYR A 107 10.84 -0.67 1.68
CA TYR A 107 11.96 -1.48 1.23
C TYR A 107 13.10 -0.56 0.78
N GLY A 108 14.26 -0.70 1.41
CA GLY A 108 15.47 0.03 1.06
C GLY A 108 16.65 -0.91 0.95
N GLN A 109 17.44 -0.74 -0.11
CA GLN A 109 18.73 -1.43 -0.26
C GLN A 109 19.85 -0.40 -0.12
N LYS A 110 20.88 -0.74 0.66
CA LYS A 110 22.12 0.04 0.73
C LYS A 110 23.27 -0.84 0.26
N ILE A 111 23.99 -0.38 -0.76
CA ILE A 111 25.21 -1.02 -1.24
C ILE A 111 26.39 -0.24 -0.65
N ALA A 112 27.21 -0.90 0.16
CA ALA A 112 28.46 -0.34 0.65
C ALA A 112 29.63 -1.00 -0.10
N LYS A 113 30.50 -0.18 -0.69
CA LYS A 113 31.74 -0.61 -1.33
C LYS A 113 32.91 -0.23 -0.43
N SER A 114 33.73 -1.21 -0.08
CA SER A 114 34.98 -1.00 0.64
C SER A 114 36.14 -0.70 -0.31
N GLU A 115 37.25 -0.18 0.22
CA GLU A 115 38.44 0.21 -0.55
C GLU A 115 39.07 -0.97 -1.31
N ASP A 116 38.93 -2.19 -0.77
CA ASP A 116 39.37 -3.46 -1.37
C ASP A 116 38.45 -3.96 -2.50
N ARG A 117 37.43 -3.18 -2.90
CA ARG A 117 36.43 -3.49 -3.94
C ARG A 117 35.48 -4.63 -3.59
N PHE A 118 35.39 -5.04 -2.33
CA PHE A 118 34.34 -5.95 -1.89
C PHE A 118 33.01 -5.18 -1.66
N TYR A 119 31.90 -5.86 -1.95
CA TYR A 119 30.57 -5.34 -1.64
C TYR A 119 30.08 -5.97 -0.35
N HIS A 120 29.77 -5.13 0.63
CA HIS A 120 29.14 -5.59 1.87
C HIS A 120 27.64 -5.38 1.78
N PHE A 121 26.89 -6.47 1.98
CA PHE A 121 25.42 -6.46 2.02
C PHE A 121 24.94 -6.72 3.44
N GLY A 122 24.53 -5.66 4.13
CA GLY A 122 23.69 -5.78 5.32
C GLY A 122 22.22 -5.63 4.93
N VAL A 123 21.35 -6.43 5.53
CA VAL A 123 19.90 -6.32 5.37
C VAL A 123 19.33 -5.68 6.64
N PRO A 124 19.23 -4.34 6.73
CA PRO A 124 18.54 -3.70 7.84
C PRO A 124 17.05 -3.98 7.74
N SER A 125 16.45 -4.54 8.79
CA SER A 125 15.02 -4.84 8.85
C SER A 125 14.48 -4.66 10.26
N GLY A 126 13.27 -4.12 10.36
CA GLY A 126 12.65 -3.81 11.64
C GLY A 126 11.20 -3.40 11.48
N VAL A 127 10.45 -3.46 12.57
CA VAL A 127 9.07 -2.97 12.64
C VAL A 127 9.08 -1.71 13.49
N PHE A 128 8.41 -0.68 12.99
CA PHE A 128 8.26 0.61 13.64
C PHE A 128 6.79 1.00 13.69
N TYR A 129 6.40 1.67 14.75
CA TYR A 129 5.05 2.21 14.92
C TYR A 129 5.12 3.64 15.46
N PHE A 130 4.11 4.42 15.12
CA PHE A 130 3.93 5.77 15.65
C PHE A 130 2.93 5.74 16.80
N GLU A 131 3.32 6.24 17.96
CA GLU A 131 2.43 6.45 19.11
C GLU A 131 2.66 7.86 19.65
N LYS A 132 1.59 8.67 19.77
CA LYS A 132 1.66 10.06 20.28
C LYS A 132 2.77 10.89 19.59
N ASN A 133 2.85 10.80 18.25
CA ASN A 133 3.88 11.43 17.41
C ASN A 133 5.33 10.99 17.68
N LYS A 134 5.53 9.90 18.41
CA LYS A 134 6.85 9.30 18.63
C LYS A 134 6.98 8.02 17.81
N LEU A 135 8.04 7.95 17.01
CA LEU A 135 8.43 6.73 16.30
C LEU A 135 9.14 5.79 17.27
N THR A 136 8.59 4.60 17.46
CA THR A 136 9.17 3.56 18.31
C THR A 136 9.38 2.29 17.50
N GLY A 137 10.52 1.63 17.70
CA GLY A 137 10.85 0.39 17.00
C GLY A 137 12.32 0.06 17.16
N LYS A 138 12.73 -1.06 16.58
CA LYS A 138 14.12 -1.52 16.59
C LYS A 138 14.51 -1.98 15.19
N ILE A 139 15.65 -1.50 14.72
CA ILE A 139 16.30 -2.03 13.53
C ILE A 139 17.16 -3.22 13.92
N ASN A 140 17.04 -4.31 13.20
CA ASN A 140 17.90 -5.48 13.30
C ASN A 140 18.72 -5.59 12.01
N MET A 141 19.96 -6.04 12.12
CA MET A 141 20.82 -6.28 10.97
C MET A 141 20.87 -7.78 10.70
N TYR A 142 20.61 -8.18 9.47
CA TYR A 142 20.73 -9.55 9.01
C TYR A 142 21.80 -9.64 7.92
N ASN A 143 22.46 -10.78 7.80
CA ASN A 143 23.28 -11.08 6.64
C ASN A 143 22.37 -11.43 5.47
N ARG A 144 22.81 -11.10 4.25
CA ARG A 144 22.04 -11.41 3.04
C ARG A 144 22.04 -12.91 2.72
N ASP A 145 23.11 -13.61 3.09
CA ASP A 145 23.40 -14.98 2.67
C ASP A 145 23.11 -16.05 3.74
N ASP A 146 22.49 -15.66 4.87
CA ASP A 146 21.96 -16.56 5.91
C ASP A 146 20.47 -16.84 5.70
#